data_AF-A8TCF7-F1
#
_entry.id   AF-A8TCF7-F1
#
_cell.length_a   1.000
_cell.length_b   1.000
_cell.length_c   1.000
_cell.angle_alpha   90.00
_cell.angle_beta   90.00
_cell.angle_gamma   90.00
#
_symmetry.space_group_name_H-M   'P 1'
#
loop_
_entity.id
_entity.type
_entity.pdbx_description
1 polymer ?
#
loop_
_entity_poly.entity_id
_entity_poly.type
_entity_poly.pdbx_seq_one_letter_code
_entity_poly.pdbx_strand_id
1 'polypeptide(L)'
;MAVNIHRPDMVIYDAGVDIHTDDELGYFKVSTEGIFERDRFLMQLMKDKDIPVAAVVGGGYRSEHADLVPIHMQLIDAAESVYKRR
;
A
#
# COMPACT_ATOMS: atom_id res chain seq x y z
N MET A 1 -17.20 3.96 -4.10
CA MET A 1 -15.75 4.22 -4.19
C MET A 1 -15.44 4.88 -5.53
N ALA A 2 -14.43 5.76 -5.60
CA ALA A 2 -14.07 6.52 -6.81
C ALA A 2 -13.87 5.61 -8.04
N VAL A 3 -13.30 4.41 -7.87
CA VAL A 3 -13.11 3.42 -8.94
C VAL A 3 -14.42 3.03 -9.66
N ASN A 4 -15.57 3.04 -8.98
CA ASN A 4 -16.87 2.71 -9.61
C ASN A 4 -17.42 3.87 -10.44
N ILE A 5 -17.08 5.10 -10.07
CA ILE A 5 -17.58 6.31 -10.74
C ILE A 5 -16.73 6.59 -11.98
N HIS A 6 -15.41 6.49 -11.85
CA HIS A 6 -14.47 6.84 -12.92
C HIS A 6 -14.13 5.68 -13.86
N ARG A 7 -14.31 4.42 -13.42
CA ARG A 7 -14.06 3.20 -14.22
C ARG A 7 -12.70 3.24 -14.96
N PRO A 8 -11.59 3.41 -14.24
CA PRO A 8 -10.28 3.56 -14.87
C PRO A 8 -9.85 2.25 -15.55
N ASP A 9 -9.12 2.39 -16.66
CA ASP A 9 -8.49 1.24 -17.34
C ASP A 9 -7.26 0.70 -16.59
N MET A 10 -6.66 1.51 -15.71
CA MET A 10 -5.51 1.16 -14.87
C MET A 10 -5.43 2.08 -13.64
N VAL A 11 -4.85 1.60 -12.55
CA VAL A 11 -4.51 2.39 -11.36
C VAL A 11 -2.99 2.44 -11.15
N ILE A 12 -2.48 3.63 -10.84
CA ILE A 12 -1.15 3.82 -10.25
C ILE A 12 -1.37 4.05 -8.76
N TYR A 13 -0.77 3.20 -7.92
CA TYR A 13 -0.90 3.26 -6.48
C TYR A 13 0.41 3.72 -5.84
N ASP A 14 0.40 4.95 -5.30
CA ASP A 14 1.51 5.51 -4.53
C ASP A 14 1.38 5.10 -3.06
N ALA A 15 2.12 4.06 -2.67
CA ALA A 15 1.97 3.38 -1.39
C ALA A 15 2.87 4.02 -0.31
N GLY A 16 2.52 5.23 0.11
CA GLY A 16 3.17 5.90 1.23
C GLY A 16 2.93 5.19 2.55
N VAL A 17 3.93 5.19 3.44
CA VAL A 17 3.86 4.65 4.80
C VAL A 17 4.00 5.74 5.86
N ASP A 18 3.95 7.01 5.44
CA ASP A 18 3.98 8.19 6.31
C ASP A 18 2.81 8.27 7.30
N ILE A 19 1.77 7.49 7.10
CA ILE A 19 0.68 7.30 8.09
C ILE A 19 1.04 6.36 9.25
N HIS A 20 2.23 5.73 9.23
CA HIS A 20 2.68 4.82 10.27
C HIS A 20 2.86 5.53 11.62
N THR A 21 2.62 4.84 12.73
CA THR A 21 2.69 5.42 14.08
C THR A 21 4.07 5.93 14.49
N ASP A 22 5.12 5.46 13.83
CA ASP A 22 6.52 5.84 14.08
C ASP A 22 7.09 6.78 13.00
N ASP A 23 6.23 7.28 12.11
CA ASP A 23 6.63 8.27 11.11
C ASP A 23 6.84 9.65 11.75
N GLU A 24 7.88 10.36 11.31
CA GLU A 24 8.29 11.64 11.90
C GLU A 24 7.48 12.85 11.40
N LEU A 25 6.74 12.71 10.28
CA LEU A 25 6.04 13.81 9.60
C LEU A 25 4.52 13.61 9.44
N GLY A 26 4.01 12.37 9.40
CA GLY A 26 2.60 12.14 9.12
C GLY A 26 1.66 12.22 10.32
N TYR A 27 2.14 11.97 11.54
CA TYR A 27 1.39 12.11 12.80
C TYR A 27 0.07 11.30 12.89
N PHE A 28 -0.02 10.20 12.15
CA PHE A 28 -1.11 9.23 12.26
C PHE A 28 -0.72 8.10 13.24
N LYS A 29 -1.66 7.18 13.51
CA LYS A 29 -1.47 6.06 14.46
C LYS A 29 -1.79 4.71 13.81
N VAL A 30 -1.32 4.51 12.58
CA VAL A 30 -1.50 3.24 11.85
C VAL A 30 -0.33 2.32 12.14
N SER A 31 -0.61 1.06 12.47
CA SER A 31 0.42 0.04 12.70
C SER A 31 0.95 -0.53 11.38
N THR A 32 2.08 -1.25 11.43
CA THR A 32 2.59 -2.03 10.29
C THR A 32 1.53 -2.97 9.70
N GLU A 33 0.78 -3.67 10.55
CA GLU A 33 -0.35 -4.51 10.13
C GLU A 33 -1.45 -3.71 9.41
N GLY A 34 -1.72 -2.49 9.88
CA GLY A 34 -2.68 -1.60 9.22
C GLY A 34 -2.24 -1.16 7.83
N ILE A 35 -0.92 -0.98 7.62
CA ILE A 35 -0.35 -0.72 6.28
C ILE A 35 -0.55 -1.94 5.37
N PHE A 36 -0.24 -3.14 5.87
CA PHE A 36 -0.46 -4.39 5.12
C PHE A 36 -1.92 -4.55 4.71
N GLU A 37 -2.86 -4.42 5.63
CA GLU A 37 -4.29 -4.57 5.34
C GLU A 37 -4.81 -3.50 4.37
N ARG A 38 -4.29 -2.26 4.45
CA ARG A 38 -4.61 -1.20 3.47
C ARG A 38 -4.16 -1.59 2.06
N ASP A 39 -2.92 -2.01 1.92
CA ASP A 39 -2.34 -2.35 0.62
C ASP A 39 -3.02 -3.60 0.05
N ARG A 40 -3.24 -4.61 0.89
CA ARG A 40 -3.98 -5.83 0.53
C ARG A 40 -5.41 -5.53 0.09
N PHE A 41 -6.12 -4.65 0.80
CA PHE A 41 -7.47 -4.24 0.43
C PHE A 41 -7.51 -3.60 -0.97
N LEU A 42 -6.58 -2.67 -1.25
CA LEU A 42 -6.50 -2.03 -2.57
C LEU A 42 -6.20 -3.05 -3.66
N MET A 43 -5.19 -3.89 -3.46
CA MET A 43 -4.80 -4.93 -4.42
C MET A 43 -5.93 -5.91 -4.70
N GLN A 44 -6.62 -6.38 -3.66
CA GLN A 44 -7.78 -7.27 -3.82
C GLN A 44 -8.93 -6.59 -4.57
N LEU A 45 -9.23 -5.32 -4.25
CA LEU A 45 -10.26 -4.55 -4.95
C LEU A 45 -9.95 -4.39 -6.44
N MET A 46 -8.69 -4.14 -6.80
CA MET A 46 -8.27 -4.02 -8.20
C MET A 46 -8.37 -5.36 -8.92
N LYS A 47 -7.91 -6.44 -8.27
CA LYS A 47 -8.05 -7.81 -8.78
C LYS A 47 -9.50 -8.21 -9.02
N ASP A 48 -10.39 -7.96 -8.07
CA ASP A 48 -11.82 -8.30 -8.17
C ASP A 48 -12.53 -7.53 -9.28
N LYS A 49 -12.01 -6.36 -9.64
CA LYS A 49 -12.53 -5.52 -10.72
C LYS A 49 -11.87 -5.76 -12.07
N ASP A 50 -10.89 -6.66 -12.13
CA ASP A 50 -10.05 -6.88 -13.31
C ASP A 50 -9.40 -5.59 -13.82
N ILE A 51 -8.97 -4.72 -12.88
CA ILE A 51 -8.27 -3.47 -13.19
C ILE A 51 -6.78 -3.66 -12.91
N PRO A 52 -5.89 -3.52 -13.92
CA PRO A 52 -4.45 -3.54 -13.71
C PRO A 52 -4.00 -2.46 -12.72
N VAL A 53 -3.05 -2.83 -11.85
CA VAL A 53 -2.45 -1.90 -10.89
C VAL A 53 -0.93 -1.94 -10.98
N ALA A 54 -0.31 -0.77 -11.07
CA ALA A 54 1.12 -0.60 -10.82
C ALA A 54 1.30 0.15 -9.51
N ALA A 55 2.10 -0.39 -8.60
CA ALA A 55 2.38 0.24 -7.32
C ALA A 55 3.81 0.76 -7.27
N VAL A 56 3.99 1.88 -6.58
CA VAL A 56 5.29 2.47 -6.26
C VAL A 56 5.37 2.70 -4.76
N VAL A 57 6.57 2.58 -4.22
CA VAL A 57 6.85 2.96 -2.84
C VAL A 57 6.74 4.48 -2.72
N GLY A 58 5.88 4.96 -1.82
CA GLY A 58 5.63 6.38 -1.59
C GLY A 58 6.43 6.96 -0.41
N GLY A 59 5.88 8.01 0.20
CA GLY A 59 6.46 8.68 1.37
C GLY A 59 6.66 7.76 2.58
N GLY A 60 7.46 8.20 3.55
CA GLY A 60 7.87 7.45 4.74
C GLY A 60 9.15 8.07 5.28
N TYR A 61 9.12 8.54 6.51
CA TYR A 61 10.11 9.47 7.05
C TYR A 61 10.55 9.03 8.43
N ARG A 62 11.77 8.47 8.49
CA ARG A 62 12.48 8.16 9.73
C ARG A 62 13.94 8.56 9.61
N SER A 63 14.51 9.04 10.70
CA SER A 63 15.94 9.35 10.78
C SER A 63 16.79 8.11 10.44
N GLU A 64 16.42 6.98 11.03
CA GLU A 64 16.99 5.66 10.72
C GLU A 64 16.25 5.02 9.54
N HIS A 65 16.78 5.19 8.33
CA HIS A 65 16.14 4.75 7.09
C HIS A 65 15.95 3.23 7.01
N ALA A 66 16.81 2.45 7.68
CA ALA A 66 16.71 0.99 7.72
C ALA A 66 15.37 0.53 8.30
N ASP A 67 14.77 1.33 9.18
CA ASP A 67 13.50 1.00 9.81
C ASP A 67 12.29 1.19 8.88
N LEU A 68 12.45 1.89 7.76
CA LEU A 68 11.39 2.03 6.74
C LEU A 68 11.23 0.76 5.91
N VAL A 69 12.30 -0.01 5.73
CA VAL A 69 12.31 -1.23 4.92
C VAL A 69 11.19 -2.20 5.30
N PRO A 70 11.06 -2.66 6.58
CA PRO A 70 10.01 -3.62 6.94
C PRO A 70 8.59 -3.07 6.74
N ILE A 71 8.40 -1.75 6.83
CA ILE A 71 7.10 -1.09 6.65
C ILE A 71 6.75 -1.03 5.16
N HIS A 72 7.68 -0.64 4.29
CA HIS A 72 7.47 -0.65 2.84
C HIS A 72 7.36 -2.06 2.26
N MET A 73 8.02 -3.05 2.87
CA MET A 73 7.88 -4.46 2.45
C MET A 73 6.44 -4.97 2.52
N GLN A 74 5.59 -4.37 3.36
CA GLN A 74 4.17 -4.72 3.45
C GLN A 74 3.44 -4.56 2.11
N LEU A 75 3.87 -3.65 1.25
CA LEU A 75 3.32 -3.51 -0.11
C LEU A 75 3.55 -4.77 -0.96
N ILE A 76 4.76 -5.32 -0.87
CA ILE A 76 5.16 -6.53 -1.62
C ILE A 76 4.48 -7.76 -1.02
N ASP A 77 4.47 -7.87 0.31
CA ASP A 77 3.79 -8.97 1.03
C ASP A 77 2.29 -8.98 0.71
N ALA A 78 1.64 -7.80 0.68
CA ALA A 78 0.25 -7.65 0.29
C ALA A 78 0.00 -8.08 -1.16
N ALA A 79 0.84 -7.63 -2.10
CA ALA A 79 0.75 -8.03 -3.50
C ALA A 79 0.94 -9.54 -3.68
N GLU A 80 1.91 -10.14 -2.99
CA GLU A 80 2.13 -11.58 -2.98
C GLU A 80 0.91 -12.33 -2.44
N SER A 81 0.34 -11.87 -1.32
CA SER A 81 -0.84 -12.50 -0.71
C SER A 81 -2.06 -12.55 -1.64
N VAL A 82 -2.20 -11.57 -2.54
CA VAL A 82 -3.33 -11.44 -3.47
C VAL A 82 -3.05 -12.11 -4.82
N TYR A 83 -1.85 -11.96 -5.38
CA TYR A 83 -1.56 -12.33 -6.77
C TYR A 83 -0.72 -13.59 -6.94
N LYS A 84 -0.15 -14.17 -5.87
CA LYS A 84 0.66 -15.39 -5.99
C LYS A 84 -0.18 -16.52 -6.59
N ARG A 85 0.22 -16.98 -7.78
CA ARG A 85 -0.34 -18.18 -8.40
C ARG A 85 0.23 -19.40 -7.66
N ARG A 86 -0.64 -20.32 -7.27
CA ARG A 86 -0.24 -21.65 -6.81
C ARG A 86 0.17 -22.52 -7.98
#